data_AF-A0A645DB09-F1
#
_entry.id   AF-A0A645DB09-F1
#
_cell.length_a   1.000
_cell.length_b   1.000
_cell.length_c   1.000
_cell.angle_alpha   90.00
_cell.angle_beta   90.00
_cell.angle_gamma   90.00
#
_symmetry.space_group_name_H-M   'P 1'
#
loop_
_entity.id
_entity.type
_entity.pdbx_description
1 polymer ?
#
loop_
_entity_poly.entity_id
_entity_poly.type
_entity_poly.pdbx_seq_one_letter_code
_entity_poly.pdbx_strand_id
1 'polypeptide(L)' 'MKEWNVYADGRYLGTVHETTEEAARAAAFSKFDIPEDADVSVSRR' A
#
# COMPACT_ATOMS: atom_id res chain seq x y z
N MET A 1 -6.26 7.59 -12.08
CA MET A 1 -5.89 6.78 -10.90
C MET A 1 -5.60 5.37 -11.34
N LYS A 2 -4.73 4.65 -10.63
CA LYS A 2 -4.39 3.24 -10.87
C LYS A 2 -4.67 2.44 -9.60
N GLU A 3 -5.05 1.18 -9.74
CA GLU A 3 -5.21 0.28 -8.59
C GLU A 3 -3.84 -0.31 -8.20
N TRP A 4 -3.54 -0.28 -6.90
CA TRP A 4 -2.32 -0.82 -6.32
C TRP A 4 -2.68 -1.81 -5.23
N ASN A 5 -2.08 -3.02 -5.30
CA ASN A 5 -2.13 -4.00 -4.23
C ASN A 5 -1.15 -3.59 -3.14
N VAL A 6 -1.59 -3.64 -1.89
CA VAL A 6 -0.80 -3.29 -0.72
C VAL A 6 -0.44 -4.56 0.04
N TYR A 7 0.84 -4.69 0.35
CA TYR A 7 1.40 -5.76 1.16
C TYR A 7 2.16 -5.14 2.33
N ALA A 8 1.98 -5.71 3.53
CA ALA A 8 2.81 -5.42 4.70
C ALA A 8 3.39 -6.73 5.23
N ASP A 9 4.71 -6.79 5.43
CA ASP A 9 5.43 -8.01 5.82
C ASP A 9 5.10 -9.22 4.93
N GLY A 10 4.96 -8.97 3.61
CA GLY A 10 4.59 -9.98 2.62
C GLY A 10 3.13 -10.44 2.66
N ARG A 11 2.29 -9.92 3.57
CA ARG A 11 0.85 -10.20 3.63
C ARG A 11 0.05 -9.18 2.84
N TYR A 12 -0.82 -9.66 1.96
CA TYR A 12 -1.75 -8.80 1.25
C TYR A 12 -2.78 -8.20 2.22
N LEU A 13 -2.87 -6.87 2.22
CA LEU A 13 -3.81 -6.11 3.05
C LEU A 13 -5.06 -5.69 2.26
N GLY A 14 -4.89 -5.33 0.99
CA GLY A 14 -5.98 -4.80 0.17
C GLY A 14 -5.49 -3.96 -0.99
N THR A 15 -6.37 -3.11 -1.54
CA THR A 15 -6.02 -2.19 -2.62
C THR A 15 -6.24 -0.71 -2.28
N VAL A 16 -5.43 0.14 -2.91
CA VAL A 16 -5.54 1.60 -2.91
C VAL A 16 -5.56 2.14 -4.35
N HIS A 17 -6.14 3.32 -4.54
CA HIS A 17 -6.33 3.91 -5.87
C HIS A 17 -5.56 5.23 -5.96
N GLU A 18 -4.38 5.19 -6.55
CA GLU A 18 -3.46 6.33 -6.57
C GLU A 18 -2.76 6.48 -7.92
N THR A 19 -2.23 7.66 -8.19
CA THR A 19 -1.54 7.97 -9.46
C THR A 19 -0.10 7.47 -9.51
N THR A 20 0.61 7.54 -8.37
CA THR A 20 2.02 7.15 -8.24
C THR A 20 2.20 6.09 -7.16
N GLU A 21 3.35 5.40 -7.20
CA GLU A 21 3.70 4.38 -6.21
C GLU A 21 3.89 4.97 -4.82
N GLU A 22 4.53 6.14 -4.73
CA GLU A 22 4.75 6.86 -3.46
C GLU A 22 3.43 7.29 -2.83
N ALA A 23 2.49 7.80 -3.63
CA ALA A 23 1.15 8.13 -3.16
C ALA A 23 0.41 6.88 -2.70
N ALA A 24 0.53 5.76 -3.42
CA ALA A 24 -0.06 4.47 -3.01
C ALA A 24 0.52 3.97 -1.67
N ARG A 25 1.83 4.10 -1.45
CA ARG A 25 2.45 3.76 -0.15
C ARG A 25 1.95 4.67 0.96
N ALA A 26 1.91 6.00 0.75
CA ALA A 26 1.38 6.92 1.75
C ALA A 26 -0.09 6.65 2.07
N ALA A 27 -0.91 6.41 1.05
CA ALA A 27 -2.31 6.03 1.20
C ALA A 27 -2.48 4.68 1.93
N ALA A 28 -1.56 3.73 1.73
CA ALA A 28 -1.56 2.47 2.45
C ALA A 28 -1.37 2.68 3.96
N PHE A 29 -0.38 3.48 4.38
CA PHE A 29 -0.19 3.82 5.80
C PHE A 29 -1.38 4.57 6.41
N SER A 30 -2.08 5.39 5.61
CA SER A 30 -3.26 6.12 6.10
C SER A 30 -4.52 5.25 6.15
N LYS A 31 -4.65 4.24 5.28
CA LYS A 31 -5.87 3.42 5.13
C LYS A 31 -5.83 2.15 5.96
N PHE A 32 -4.66 1.56 6.09
CA PHE A 32 -4.45 0.32 6.83
C PHE A 32 -3.71 0.63 8.13
N ASP A 33 -4.04 -0.09 9.20
CA ASP A 33 -3.33 0.00 10.48
C ASP A 33 -1.99 -0.77 10.34
N ILE A 34 -1.01 -0.11 9.73
CA ILE A 34 0.31 -0.69 9.45
C ILE A 34 1.27 -0.23 10.55
N PRO A 35 1.97 -1.14 11.24
CA PRO A 35 3.01 -0.77 12.19
C PRO A 35 4.14 -0.01 11.49
N GLU A 36 4.74 0.97 12.18
CA GLU A 36 5.80 1.81 11.60
C GLU A 36 7.04 1.01 11.17
N ASP A 37 7.28 -0.15 11.80
CA ASP A 37 8.39 -1.06 11.48
C ASP A 37 8.07 -2.07 10.36
N ALA A 38 6.83 -2.11 9.84
CA ALA A 38 6.45 -3.08 8.82
C ALA A 38 7.01 -2.70 7.44
N ASP A 39 7.54 -3.70 6.71
CA ASP A 39 7.94 -3.49 5.32
C ASP A 39 6.70 -3.40 4.42
N VAL A 40 6.38 -2.18 3.97
CA VAL A 40 5.26 -1.92 3.07
C VAL A 40 5.71 -1.92 1.63
N SER A 41 5.14 -2.84 0.86
CA SER A 41 5.34 -2.93 -0.59
C SER A 41 4.01 -2.75 -1.31
N VAL A 42 4.01 -1.97 -2.38
CA VAL A 42 2.83 -1.83 -3.25
C VAL A 42 3.17 -2.29 -4.65
N SER A 43 2.26 -3.01 -5.29
CA SER A 43 2.44 -3.47 -6.68
C SER A 43 1.24 -3.08 -7.52
N ARG A 44 1.49 -2.71 -8.77
CA ARG A 44 0.39 -2.44 -9.71
C ARG A 44 -0.35 -3.74 -10.00
N ARG A 45 -1.67 -3.64 -10.05
CA ARG A 45 -2.52 -4.71 -10.56
C ARG A 45 -2.54 -4.72 -12.09
#